data_AF-M9ZV24-F1
#
_entry.id   AF-M9ZV24-F1
#
_cell.length_a   1.000
_cell.length_b   1.000
_cell.length_c   1.000
_cell.angle_alpha   90.00
_cell.angle_beta   90.00
_cell.angle_gamma   90.00
#
_symmetry.space_group_name_H-M   'P 1'
#
loop_
_entity.id
_entity.type
_entity.pdbx_description
1 polymer ?
#
loop_
_entity_poly.entity_id
_entity_poly.type
_entity_poly.pdbx_seq_one_letter_code
_entity_poly.pdbx_strand_id
1 'polypeptide(L)'
;VLIIACPCALGLATPMSVMVGIGRGAQMGVLIRHAGAIEKLAALNTLVVDKTGTLTTGKPQVTEILPAGPFTENEALALAAAVERHSEHPLAHAVLRAAEGRGLPVPAAANFHATVAGGISGEVNGRTVLAGKPDFLRSRGVVSLEALESAAAPHQAAGSSAIFVAVDGVPACALIVSDPVKPTTPAALLDLRDLGVKVVMMTGDHQRTAEHIARQLEIADFHAGVTPQDKHDRVAALKAKGAVVGMAGDG
;
A
#
# COMPACT_ATOMS: atom_id res chain seq x y z
N VAL A 1 12.79 18.05 -57.16
CA VAL A 1 12.53 18.51 -55.78
C VAL A 1 11.96 17.41 -54.87
N LEU A 2 11.04 16.55 -55.33
CA LEU A 2 10.46 15.44 -54.52
C LEU A 2 11.43 14.30 -54.11
N ILE A 3 12.52 14.06 -54.85
CA ILE A 3 13.47 12.96 -54.55
C ILE A 3 14.39 13.28 -53.35
N ILE A 4 14.58 14.56 -53.01
CA ILE A 4 15.44 15.01 -51.90
C ILE A 4 14.65 15.12 -50.58
N ALA A 5 13.32 15.02 -50.64
CA ALA A 5 12.43 15.23 -49.49
C ALA A 5 12.16 13.95 -48.67
N CYS A 6 12.56 12.76 -49.14
CA CYS A 6 12.39 11.51 -48.38
C CYS A 6 13.50 11.39 -47.33
N PRO A 7 13.19 11.54 -46.03
CA PRO A 7 14.21 11.55 -45.00
C PRO A 7 14.52 10.10 -44.58
N CYS A 8 15.35 9.40 -45.37
CA CYS A 8 15.71 8.00 -45.12
C CYS A 8 16.25 7.76 -43.71
N ALA A 9 16.92 8.74 -43.10
CA ALA A 9 17.44 8.67 -41.74
C ALA A 9 16.38 8.88 -40.65
N LEU A 10 15.27 9.56 -40.95
CA LEU A 10 14.23 9.88 -39.96
C LEU A 10 13.48 8.62 -39.49
N GLY A 11 13.30 7.63 -40.38
CA GLY A 11 12.67 6.35 -40.04
C GLY A 11 13.48 5.48 -39.08
N LEU A 12 14.79 5.73 -38.94
CA LEU A 12 15.69 4.97 -38.07
C LEU A 12 16.07 5.71 -36.79
N ALA A 13 15.98 7.05 -36.77
CA ALA A 13 16.37 7.86 -35.63
C ALA A 13 15.63 7.45 -34.34
N THR A 14 14.29 7.41 -34.38
CA THR A 14 13.48 7.09 -33.18
C THR A 14 13.71 5.65 -32.69
N PRO A 15 13.64 4.59 -33.53
CA PRO A 15 13.90 3.23 -33.07
C PRO A 15 15.30 3.04 -32.46
N MET A 16 16.33 3.67 -33.01
CA MET A 16 17.69 3.58 -32.45
C MET A 16 17.79 4.26 -31.08
N SER A 17 17.27 5.50 -30.95
CA SER A 17 17.28 6.21 -29.67
C SER A 17 16.50 5.46 -28.59
N VAL A 18 15.33 4.90 -28.95
CA VAL A 18 14.54 4.07 -28.04
C VAL A 18 15.29 2.81 -27.64
N MET A 19 15.89 2.08 -28.60
CA MET A 19 16.62 0.84 -28.30
C MET A 19 17.80 1.09 -27.36
N VAL A 20 18.59 2.14 -27.60
CA VAL A 20 19.68 2.54 -26.70
C VAL A 20 19.14 2.97 -25.34
N GLY A 21 18.03 3.72 -25.30
CA GLY A 21 17.37 4.14 -24.06
C GLY A 21 16.90 2.95 -23.21
N ILE A 22 16.27 1.95 -23.84
CA ILE A 22 15.87 0.71 -23.17
C ILE A 22 17.10 -0.05 -22.65
N GLY A 23 18.15 -0.19 -23.46
CA GLY A 23 19.39 -0.86 -23.06
C GLY A 23 20.06 -0.19 -21.86
N ARG A 24 20.13 1.14 -21.86
CA ARG A 24 20.67 1.91 -20.73
C ARG A 24 19.79 1.82 -19.49
N GLY A 25 18.47 1.88 -19.64
CA GLY A 25 17.52 1.65 -18.55
C GLY A 25 17.73 0.29 -17.89
N ALA A 26 17.88 -0.78 -18.68
CA ALA A 26 18.10 -2.12 -18.18
C ALA A 26 19.40 -2.24 -17.36
N GLN A 27 20.48 -1.59 -17.79
CA GLN A 27 21.75 -1.52 -17.01
C GLN A 27 21.58 -0.81 -15.67
N MET A 28 20.59 0.08 -15.55
CA MET A 28 20.23 0.79 -14.32
C MET A 28 19.13 0.08 -13.50
N GLY A 29 18.75 -1.15 -13.89
CA GLY A 29 17.68 -1.91 -13.24
C GLY A 29 16.26 -1.44 -13.58
N VAL A 30 16.10 -0.62 -14.62
CA VAL A 30 14.79 -0.12 -15.11
C VAL A 30 14.36 -0.91 -16.34
N LEU A 31 13.33 -1.74 -16.18
CA LEU A 31 12.75 -2.52 -17.27
C LEU A 31 11.62 -1.75 -17.98
N ILE A 32 11.88 -1.31 -19.21
CA ILE A 32 10.91 -0.56 -20.02
C ILE A 32 10.17 -1.53 -20.96
N ARG A 33 8.88 -1.79 -20.69
CA ARG A 33 8.06 -2.73 -21.49
C ARG A 33 7.57 -2.15 -22.81
N HIS A 34 7.38 -0.83 -22.88
CA HIS A 34 6.80 -0.15 -24.03
C HIS A 34 7.68 1.02 -24.46
N ALA A 35 8.09 1.06 -25.73
CA ALA A 35 8.91 2.11 -26.32
C ALA A 35 8.37 3.53 -26.04
N GLY A 36 7.07 3.74 -26.24
CA GLY A 36 6.42 5.04 -26.01
C GLY A 36 6.35 5.48 -24.55
N ALA A 37 6.75 4.63 -23.59
CA ALA A 37 6.84 5.03 -22.18
C ALA A 37 7.99 6.02 -21.96
N ILE A 38 9.09 5.93 -22.71
CA ILE A 38 10.23 6.85 -22.60
C ILE A 38 9.79 8.28 -22.96
N GLU A 39 9.07 8.43 -24.07
CA GLU A 39 8.56 9.71 -24.54
C GLU A 39 7.56 10.31 -23.55
N LYS A 40 6.64 9.49 -23.02
CA LYS A 40 5.66 9.94 -22.01
C LYS A 40 6.31 10.33 -20.68
N LEU A 41 7.34 9.59 -20.25
CA LEU A 41 8.10 9.90 -19.04
C LEU A 41 8.83 11.23 -19.17
N ALA A 42 9.31 11.59 -20.36
CA ALA A 42 9.94 12.90 -20.58
C ALA A 42 8.97 14.08 -20.39
N ALA A 43 7.66 13.86 -20.56
CA ALA A 43 6.62 14.87 -20.33
C ALA A 43 5.95 14.76 -18.95
N LEU A 44 6.37 13.81 -18.11
CA LEU A 44 5.78 13.56 -16.80
C LEU A 44 5.90 14.80 -15.91
N ASN A 45 4.78 15.24 -15.33
CA ASN A 45 4.78 16.36 -14.38
C ASN A 45 4.15 16.02 -13.03
N THR A 46 3.42 14.89 -12.94
CA THR A 46 2.81 14.42 -11.70
C THR A 46 3.05 12.93 -11.54
N LEU A 47 3.60 12.52 -10.39
CA LEU A 47 3.78 11.12 -10.02
C LEU A 47 2.87 10.79 -8.83
N VAL A 48 1.89 9.92 -9.07
CA VAL A 48 1.10 9.30 -8.00
C VAL A 48 1.89 8.11 -7.45
N VAL A 49 2.08 8.04 -6.15
CA VAL A 49 2.84 6.98 -5.50
C VAL A 49 1.99 6.27 -4.45
N ASP A 50 2.01 4.94 -4.48
CA ASP A 50 1.51 4.15 -3.37
C ASP A 50 2.49 4.21 -2.18
N LYS A 51 1.98 3.98 -0.97
CA LYS A 51 2.82 3.98 0.23
C LYS A 51 3.53 2.63 0.42
N THR A 52 2.75 1.59 0.71
CA THR A 52 3.27 0.23 1.01
C THR A 52 4.06 -0.29 -0.18
N GLY A 53 5.26 -0.82 0.06
CA GLY A 53 6.13 -1.43 -0.96
C GLY A 53 6.76 -0.48 -1.99
N THR A 54 6.22 0.73 -2.16
CA THR A 54 6.77 1.75 -3.06
C THR A 54 7.62 2.76 -2.28
N LEU A 55 7.04 3.57 -1.40
CA LEU A 55 7.78 4.48 -0.52
C LEU A 55 8.42 3.74 0.65
N THR A 56 7.78 2.66 1.11
CA THR A 56 8.25 1.79 2.19
C THR A 56 8.83 0.49 1.66
N THR A 57 9.47 -0.28 2.53
CA THR A 57 10.19 -1.51 2.14
C THR A 57 9.29 -2.61 1.59
N GLY A 58 7.97 -2.55 1.84
CA GLY A 58 7.02 -3.61 1.47
C GLY A 58 7.17 -4.85 2.35
N LYS A 59 7.82 -4.69 3.51
CA LYS A 59 8.06 -5.77 4.47
C LYS A 59 7.40 -5.42 5.80
N PRO A 60 6.06 -5.32 5.83
CA PRO A 60 5.36 -5.01 7.07
C PRO A 60 5.64 -6.05 8.15
N GLN A 61 5.72 -5.58 9.40
CA GLN A 61 5.91 -6.42 10.59
C GLN A 61 4.95 -5.98 11.69
N VAL A 62 4.34 -6.95 12.38
CA VAL A 62 3.58 -6.67 13.60
C VAL A 62 4.58 -6.30 14.69
N THR A 63 4.55 -5.05 15.14
CA THR A 63 5.45 -4.54 16.18
C THR A 63 4.85 -4.66 17.57
N GLU A 64 3.52 -4.57 17.66
CA GLU A 64 2.80 -4.56 18.93
C GLU A 64 1.38 -5.09 18.76
N ILE A 65 0.83 -5.65 19.83
CA ILE A 65 -0.51 -6.22 19.86
C ILE A 65 -1.22 -5.60 21.05
N LEU A 66 -2.30 -4.86 20.79
CA LEU A 66 -3.10 -4.22 21.82
C LEU A 66 -4.32 -5.12 22.08
N PRO A 67 -4.33 -5.98 23.10
CA PRO A 67 -5.45 -6.88 23.37
C PRO A 67 -6.68 -6.10 23.86
N ALA A 68 -7.86 -6.67 23.61
CA ALA A 68 -9.14 -6.13 24.04
C ALA A 68 -10.09 -7.25 24.49
N GLY A 69 -11.07 -6.89 25.32
CA GLY A 69 -12.07 -7.83 25.81
C GLY A 69 -11.43 -8.97 26.63
N PRO A 70 -11.92 -10.22 26.50
CA PRO A 70 -11.40 -11.37 27.25
C PRO A 70 -10.17 -12.03 26.62
N PHE A 71 -9.63 -11.49 25.52
CA PHE A 71 -8.61 -12.17 24.72
C PHE A 71 -7.19 -11.80 25.15
N THR A 72 -6.32 -12.81 25.23
CA THR A 72 -4.88 -12.55 25.35
C THR A 72 -4.29 -12.15 24.00
N GLU A 73 -3.12 -11.49 24.01
CA GLU A 73 -2.41 -11.14 22.77
C GLU A 73 -2.20 -12.35 21.86
N ASN A 74 -1.76 -13.48 22.43
CA ASN A 74 -1.41 -14.68 21.66
C ASN A 74 -2.65 -15.36 21.09
N GLU A 75 -3.75 -15.41 21.83
CA GLU A 75 -5.02 -15.96 21.32
C GLU A 75 -5.55 -15.11 20.16
N ALA A 76 -5.60 -13.79 20.34
CA ALA A 76 -6.09 -12.88 19.31
C ALA A 76 -5.20 -12.94 18.06
N LEU A 77 -3.87 -13.00 18.22
CA LEU A 77 -2.92 -13.16 17.12
C LEU A 77 -3.11 -14.48 16.38
N ALA A 78 -3.26 -15.60 17.09
CA ALA A 78 -3.43 -16.91 16.48
C ALA A 78 -4.74 -16.98 15.67
N LEU A 79 -5.83 -16.39 16.19
CA LEU A 79 -7.11 -16.29 15.49
C LEU A 79 -7.01 -15.40 14.24
N ALA A 80 -6.37 -14.24 14.34
CA ALA A 80 -6.15 -13.35 13.20
C ALA A 80 -5.29 -14.03 12.12
N ALA A 81 -4.18 -14.66 12.52
CA ALA A 81 -3.29 -15.40 11.63
C ALA A 81 -3.99 -16.55 10.90
N ALA A 82 -4.95 -17.21 11.55
CA ALA A 82 -5.72 -18.29 10.93
C ALA A 82 -6.54 -17.79 9.73
N VAL A 83 -7.22 -16.64 9.86
CA VAL A 83 -7.98 -16.05 8.75
C VAL A 83 -7.06 -15.46 7.69
N GLU A 84 -5.99 -14.78 8.10
CA GLU A 84 -4.99 -14.18 7.18
C GLU A 84 -4.24 -15.21 6.33
N ARG A 85 -4.20 -16.49 6.74
CA ARG A 85 -3.54 -17.57 5.98
C ARG A 85 -4.01 -17.68 4.52
N HIS A 86 -5.24 -17.28 4.23
CA HIS A 86 -5.83 -17.35 2.89
C HIS A 86 -5.72 -16.04 2.10
N SER A 87 -5.05 -15.02 2.64
CA SER A 87 -4.86 -13.71 2.04
C SER A 87 -3.45 -13.58 1.44
N GLU A 88 -3.36 -13.06 0.22
CA GLU A 88 -2.07 -12.74 -0.44
C GLU A 88 -1.55 -11.34 -0.09
N HIS A 89 -2.25 -10.62 0.79
CA HIS A 89 -1.89 -9.25 1.13
C HIS A 89 -0.57 -9.20 1.94
N PRO A 90 0.34 -8.24 1.70
CA PRO A 90 1.58 -8.12 2.48
C PRO A 90 1.38 -8.07 4.00
N LEU A 91 0.29 -7.44 4.44
CA LEU A 91 -0.09 -7.41 5.87
C LEU A 91 -0.44 -8.80 6.41
N ALA A 92 -1.06 -9.67 5.62
CA ALA A 92 -1.38 -11.05 6.00
C ALA A 92 -0.11 -11.82 6.36
N HIS A 93 0.92 -11.69 5.51
CA HIS A 93 2.23 -12.27 5.75
C HIS A 93 2.89 -11.70 7.01
N ALA A 94 2.68 -10.43 7.36
CA ALA A 94 3.18 -9.86 8.60
C ALA A 94 2.55 -10.52 9.84
N VAL A 95 1.22 -10.74 9.82
CA VAL A 95 0.47 -11.38 10.90
C VAL A 95 0.86 -12.85 11.06
N LEU A 96 0.95 -13.58 9.95
CA LEU A 96 1.40 -14.98 9.95
C LEU A 96 2.81 -15.13 10.52
N ARG A 97 3.77 -14.32 10.05
CA ARG A 97 5.15 -14.34 10.57
C ARG A 97 5.21 -14.00 12.05
N ALA A 98 4.37 -13.09 12.54
CA ALA A 98 4.32 -12.76 13.95
C ALA A 98 3.82 -13.95 14.80
N ALA A 99 2.82 -14.68 14.32
CA ALA A 99 2.33 -15.89 15.00
C ALA A 99 3.38 -17.01 14.99
N GLU A 100 4.02 -17.26 13.85
CA GLU A 100 5.09 -18.25 13.68
C GLU A 100 6.31 -17.92 14.54
N GLY A 101 6.73 -16.65 14.57
CA GLY A 101 7.86 -16.18 15.38
C GLY A 101 7.62 -16.32 16.89
N ARG A 102 6.36 -16.32 17.33
CA ARG A 102 5.95 -16.62 18.71
C ARG A 102 5.69 -18.12 18.96
N GLY A 103 5.86 -18.98 17.96
CA GLY A 103 5.62 -20.42 18.07
C GLY A 103 4.15 -20.78 18.34
N LEU A 104 3.22 -19.92 17.92
CA LEU A 104 1.80 -20.11 18.21
C LEU A 104 1.17 -21.15 17.29
N PRO A 105 0.32 -22.06 17.81
CA PRO A 105 -0.46 -22.94 16.97
C PRO A 105 -1.52 -22.12 16.23
N VAL A 106 -1.38 -22.00 14.91
CA VAL A 106 -2.36 -21.31 14.06
C VAL A 106 -3.41 -22.33 13.60
N PRO A 107 -4.66 -22.26 14.12
CA PRO A 107 -5.73 -23.17 13.74
C PRO A 107 -6.13 -22.99 12.27
N ALA A 108 -6.84 -23.97 11.72
CA ALA A 108 -7.42 -23.85 10.39
C ALA A 108 -8.61 -22.88 10.41
N ALA A 109 -8.72 -22.06 9.36
CA ALA A 109 -9.89 -21.24 9.09
C ALA A 109 -10.76 -21.88 8.00
N ALA A 110 -12.07 -21.69 8.11
CA ALA A 110 -13.06 -22.00 7.08
C ALA A 110 -13.78 -20.72 6.64
N ASN A 111 -14.54 -20.80 5.54
CA ASN A 111 -15.43 -19.73 5.09
C ASN A 111 -14.71 -18.36 4.95
N PHE A 112 -13.51 -18.38 4.38
CA PHE A 112 -12.73 -17.16 4.16
C PHE A 112 -13.43 -16.24 3.16
N HIS A 113 -13.57 -14.98 3.54
CA HIS A 113 -14.06 -13.91 2.66
C HIS A 113 -13.19 -12.66 2.80
N ALA A 114 -12.80 -12.08 1.68
CA ALA A 114 -12.09 -10.81 1.62
C ALA A 114 -13.02 -9.71 1.08
N THR A 115 -13.05 -8.57 1.76
CA THR A 115 -13.76 -7.34 1.34
C THR A 115 -12.72 -6.31 0.92
N VAL A 116 -12.74 -5.93 -0.36
CA VAL A 116 -11.78 -4.99 -0.95
C VAL A 116 -11.72 -3.70 -0.12
N ALA A 117 -10.50 -3.30 0.25
CA ALA A 117 -10.21 -2.10 1.04
C ALA A 117 -10.91 -2.00 2.42
N GLY A 118 -11.56 -3.07 2.89
CA GLY A 118 -12.25 -3.13 4.18
C GLY A 118 -11.58 -4.06 5.18
N GLY A 119 -11.44 -5.34 4.83
CA GLY A 119 -10.92 -6.37 5.72
C GLY A 119 -11.25 -7.79 5.26
N ILE A 120 -11.01 -8.76 6.13
CA ILE A 120 -11.24 -10.18 5.92
C ILE A 120 -12.09 -10.78 7.05
N SER A 121 -12.75 -11.89 6.75
CA SER A 121 -13.51 -12.67 7.71
C SER A 121 -13.34 -14.16 7.48
N GLY A 122 -13.51 -14.96 8.53
CA GLY A 122 -13.54 -16.42 8.44
C GLY A 122 -14.00 -17.05 9.74
N GLU A 123 -14.16 -18.36 9.74
CA GLU A 123 -14.53 -19.14 10.91
C GLU A 123 -13.33 -19.95 11.42
N VAL A 124 -13.05 -19.85 12.72
CA VAL A 124 -11.92 -20.51 13.36
C VAL A 124 -12.40 -21.17 14.64
N ASN A 125 -12.30 -22.49 14.73
CA ASN A 125 -12.81 -23.27 15.86
C ASN A 125 -14.29 -22.96 16.20
N GLY A 126 -15.13 -22.78 15.17
CA GLY A 126 -16.55 -22.44 15.32
C GLY A 126 -16.84 -20.99 15.71
N ARG A 127 -15.83 -20.13 15.78
CA ARG A 127 -15.96 -18.70 16.09
C ARG A 127 -15.79 -17.85 14.85
N THR A 128 -16.60 -16.81 14.72
CA THR A 128 -16.49 -15.83 13.62
C THR A 128 -15.36 -14.87 13.94
N VAL A 129 -14.34 -14.80 13.08
CA VAL A 129 -13.20 -13.91 13.22
C VAL A 129 -13.22 -12.88 12.10
N LEU A 130 -13.08 -11.61 12.45
CA LEU A 130 -13.02 -10.47 11.54
C LEU A 130 -11.70 -9.74 11.76
N ALA A 131 -11.02 -9.33 10.69
CA ALA A 131 -9.82 -8.50 10.75
C ALA A 131 -9.86 -7.39 9.69
N GLY A 132 -9.59 -6.15 10.04
CA GLY A 132 -9.58 -5.05 9.08
C GLY A 132 -9.70 -3.66 9.68
N LYS A 133 -10.32 -2.75 8.93
CA LYS A 133 -10.58 -1.36 9.36
C LYS A 133 -11.76 -1.31 10.33
N PRO A 134 -11.83 -0.29 11.21
CA PRO A 134 -12.95 -0.12 12.14
C PRO A 134 -14.32 -0.11 11.45
N ASP A 135 -14.45 0.58 10.32
CA ASP A 135 -15.73 0.65 9.58
C ASP A 135 -16.16 -0.71 9.02
N PHE A 136 -15.22 -1.55 8.61
CA PHE A 136 -15.52 -2.92 8.20
C PHE A 136 -16.05 -3.74 9.39
N LEU A 137 -15.41 -3.66 10.56
CA LEU A 137 -15.87 -4.36 11.76
C LEU A 137 -17.25 -3.88 12.21
N ARG A 138 -17.48 -2.56 12.25
CA ARG A 138 -18.79 -1.97 12.58
C ARG A 138 -19.88 -2.42 11.61
N SER A 139 -19.59 -2.45 10.30
CA SER A 139 -20.54 -2.92 9.29
C SER A 139 -20.94 -4.39 9.46
N ARG A 140 -20.14 -5.17 10.19
CA ARG A 140 -20.38 -6.57 10.55
C ARG A 140 -20.96 -6.74 11.96
N GLY A 141 -21.39 -5.65 12.60
CA GLY A 141 -22.05 -5.69 13.91
C GLY A 141 -21.13 -5.72 15.12
N VAL A 142 -19.82 -5.47 14.94
CA VAL A 142 -18.89 -5.31 16.08
C VAL A 142 -19.17 -3.98 16.76
N VAL A 143 -19.37 -4.01 18.07
CA VAL A 143 -19.61 -2.84 18.92
C VAL A 143 -18.41 -2.55 19.82
N SER A 144 -18.36 -1.35 20.40
CA SER A 144 -17.39 -0.97 21.45
C SER A 144 -15.91 -0.94 20.99
N LEU A 145 -15.63 -0.49 19.76
CA LEU A 145 -14.28 -0.39 19.22
C LEU A 145 -13.50 0.85 19.71
N GLU A 146 -14.19 1.81 20.33
CA GLU A 146 -13.67 3.16 20.58
C GLU A 146 -12.44 3.16 21.49
N ALA A 147 -12.45 2.32 22.54
CA ALA A 147 -11.32 2.19 23.45
C ALA A 147 -10.08 1.63 22.73
N LEU A 148 -10.28 0.64 21.85
CA LEU A 148 -9.21 0.01 21.10
C LEU A 148 -8.66 0.94 20.00
N GLU A 149 -9.52 1.71 19.34
CA GLU A 149 -9.11 2.77 18.40
C GLU A 149 -8.33 3.88 19.11
N SER A 150 -8.76 4.27 20.31
CA SER A 150 -8.04 5.24 21.13
C SER A 150 -6.66 4.71 21.54
N ALA A 151 -6.54 3.42 21.85
CA ALA A 151 -5.27 2.79 22.17
C ALA A 151 -4.34 2.70 20.96
N ALA A 152 -4.87 2.45 19.75
CA ALA A 152 -4.09 2.40 18.52
C ALA A 152 -3.69 3.78 17.97
N ALA A 153 -4.40 4.84 18.34
CA ALA A 153 -4.23 6.18 17.79
C ALA A 153 -2.79 6.76 17.94
N PRO A 154 -2.09 6.61 19.09
CA PRO A 154 -0.70 7.05 19.23
C PRO A 154 0.26 6.35 18.25
N HIS A 155 0.08 5.04 18.03
CA HIS A 155 0.90 4.28 17.09
C HIS A 155 0.65 4.74 15.65
N GLN A 156 -0.61 5.01 15.30
CA GLN A 156 -0.95 5.58 14.00
C GLN A 156 -0.35 6.97 13.80
N ALA A 157 -0.34 7.82 14.84
CA ALA A 157 0.30 9.13 14.81
C ALA A 157 1.83 9.05 14.69
N ALA A 158 2.43 7.91 15.11
CA ALA A 158 3.83 7.58 14.93
C ALA A 158 4.14 6.89 13.57
N GLY A 159 3.16 6.80 12.66
CA GLY A 159 3.38 6.25 11.31
C GLY A 159 3.16 4.74 11.17
N SER A 160 2.72 4.06 12.23
CA SER A 160 2.30 2.64 12.13
C SER A 160 0.88 2.52 11.56
N SER A 161 0.59 1.39 10.93
CA SER A 161 -0.77 0.97 10.58
C SER A 161 -1.37 0.14 11.72
N ALA A 162 -2.70 0.05 11.77
CA ALA A 162 -3.39 -0.79 12.75
C ALA A 162 -4.46 -1.65 12.06
N ILE A 163 -4.45 -2.94 12.35
CA ILE A 163 -5.47 -3.90 11.91
C ILE A 163 -6.29 -4.29 13.12
N PHE A 164 -7.59 -4.03 13.09
CA PHE A 164 -8.49 -4.34 14.19
C PHE A 164 -9.08 -5.73 14.00
N VAL A 165 -9.07 -6.52 15.06
CA VAL A 165 -9.54 -7.90 15.07
C VAL A 165 -10.72 -8.01 16.03
N ALA A 166 -11.76 -8.71 15.62
CA ALA A 166 -12.91 -9.05 16.44
C ALA A 166 -13.25 -10.53 16.33
N VAL A 167 -13.77 -11.10 17.41
CA VAL A 167 -14.18 -12.50 17.51
C VAL A 167 -15.60 -12.53 18.06
N ASP A 168 -16.52 -13.18 17.34
CA ASP A 168 -17.94 -13.29 17.70
C ASP A 168 -18.60 -11.94 18.05
N GLY A 169 -18.26 -10.89 17.28
CA GLY A 169 -18.78 -9.54 17.47
C GLY A 169 -18.11 -8.72 18.58
N VAL A 170 -17.11 -9.29 19.27
CA VAL A 170 -16.38 -8.63 20.37
C VAL A 170 -14.98 -8.23 19.90
N PRO A 171 -14.52 -6.98 20.12
CA PRO A 171 -13.15 -6.58 19.85
C PRO A 171 -12.13 -7.48 20.58
N ALA A 172 -11.15 -8.01 19.86
CA ALA A 172 -10.16 -8.95 20.37
C ALA A 172 -8.77 -8.34 20.48
N CYS A 173 -8.30 -7.63 19.45
CA CYS A 173 -7.06 -6.85 19.52
C CYS A 173 -6.93 -5.84 18.39
N ALA A 174 -5.98 -4.92 18.50
CA ALA A 174 -5.42 -4.16 17.40
C ALA A 174 -3.97 -4.61 17.16
N LEU A 175 -3.67 -5.06 15.95
CA LEU A 175 -2.32 -5.41 15.51
C LEU A 175 -1.67 -4.16 14.95
N ILE A 176 -0.63 -3.67 15.62
CA ILE A 176 0.16 -2.53 15.17
C ILE A 176 1.21 -3.04 14.19
N VAL A 177 1.15 -2.53 12.97
CA VAL A 177 2.00 -2.96 11.86
C VAL A 177 2.85 -1.80 11.38
N SER A 178 4.16 -2.00 11.35
CA SER A 178 5.11 -1.02 10.80
C SER A 178 5.68 -1.53 9.49
N ASP A 179 5.80 -0.64 8.49
CA ASP A 179 6.55 -0.87 7.27
C ASP A 179 7.47 0.35 7.05
N PRO A 180 8.77 0.22 7.34
CA PRO A 180 9.67 1.36 7.33
C PRO A 180 9.83 1.94 5.93
N VAL A 181 10.04 3.26 5.86
CA VAL A 181 10.42 3.96 4.63
C VAL A 181 11.74 3.38 4.09
N LYS A 182 11.85 3.18 2.76
CA LYS A 182 13.14 2.80 2.16
C LYS A 182 14.19 3.91 2.40
N PRO A 183 15.44 3.56 2.73
CA PRO A 183 16.51 4.56 2.88
C PRO A 183 16.74 5.44 1.65
N THR A 184 16.41 4.93 0.45
CA THR A 184 16.55 5.62 -0.83
C THR A 184 15.38 6.55 -1.16
N THR A 185 14.23 6.42 -0.50
CA THR A 185 13.02 7.20 -0.81
C THR A 185 13.24 8.71 -0.67
N PRO A 186 13.86 9.24 0.40
CA PRO A 186 14.06 10.69 0.54
C PRO A 186 14.86 11.30 -0.62
N ALA A 187 15.95 10.62 -1.04
CA ALA A 187 16.76 11.08 -2.17
C ALA A 187 15.97 11.05 -3.48
N ALA A 188 15.21 9.98 -3.73
CA ALA A 188 14.38 9.88 -4.94
C ALA A 188 13.29 10.97 -5.02
N LEU A 189 12.68 11.34 -3.88
CA LEU A 189 11.70 12.41 -3.82
C LEU A 189 12.33 13.79 -4.05
N LEU A 190 13.55 14.00 -3.55
CA LEU A 190 14.33 15.20 -3.83
C LEU A 190 14.62 15.33 -5.33
N ASP A 191 15.13 14.27 -5.96
CA ASP A 191 15.42 14.26 -7.40
C ASP A 191 14.17 14.56 -8.24
N LEU A 192 13.01 13.99 -7.87
CA LEU A 192 11.73 14.26 -8.54
C LEU A 192 11.31 15.72 -8.40
N ARG A 193 11.50 16.31 -7.21
CA ARG A 193 11.20 17.72 -6.95
C ARG A 193 12.09 18.64 -7.77
N ASP A 194 13.38 18.35 -7.87
CA ASP A 194 14.35 19.12 -8.65
C ASP A 194 14.08 19.03 -10.16
N LEU A 195 13.49 17.92 -10.61
CA LEU A 195 12.95 17.76 -11.97
C LEU A 195 11.58 18.44 -12.19
N GLY A 196 11.01 19.09 -11.17
CA GLY A 196 9.71 19.76 -11.25
C GLY A 196 8.52 18.81 -11.28
N VAL A 197 8.69 17.55 -10.88
CA VAL A 197 7.62 16.55 -10.84
C VAL A 197 6.89 16.64 -9.49
N LYS A 198 5.59 16.92 -9.53
CA LYS A 198 4.73 16.91 -8.33
C LYS A 198 4.48 15.47 -7.89
N VAL A 199 4.81 15.15 -6.64
CA VAL A 199 4.50 13.84 -6.04
C VAL A 199 3.18 13.92 -5.27
N VAL A 200 2.30 12.93 -5.47
CA VAL A 200 1.03 12.76 -4.74
C VAL A 200 0.99 11.37 -4.13
N MET A 201 0.95 11.26 -2.81
CA MET A 201 0.86 9.95 -2.15
C MET A 201 -0.60 9.49 -2.01
N MET A 202 -0.88 8.25 -2.38
CA MET A 202 -2.21 7.63 -2.19
C MET A 202 -2.06 6.34 -1.39
N THR A 203 -2.79 6.20 -0.28
CA THR A 203 -2.71 5.02 0.59
C THR A 203 -4.05 4.62 1.17
N GLY A 204 -4.25 3.30 1.31
CA GLY A 204 -5.41 2.74 2.01
C GLY A 204 -5.33 2.85 3.53
N ASP A 205 -4.19 3.30 4.07
CA ASP A 205 -3.95 3.46 5.51
C ASP A 205 -4.81 4.55 6.13
N HIS A 206 -4.85 4.55 7.46
CA HIS A 206 -5.54 5.57 8.24
C HIS A 206 -4.91 6.97 8.06
N GLN A 207 -5.73 8.02 8.18
CA GLN A 207 -5.33 9.42 8.00
C GLN A 207 -4.07 9.80 8.77
N ARG A 208 -4.00 9.44 10.06
CA ARG A 208 -2.84 9.74 10.93
C ARG A 208 -1.53 9.12 10.42
N THR A 209 -1.59 7.87 9.98
CA THR A 209 -0.44 7.13 9.44
C THR A 209 0.06 7.78 8.15
N ALA A 210 -0.87 8.05 7.23
CA ALA A 210 -0.55 8.71 5.96
C ALA A 210 0.05 10.10 6.19
N GLU A 211 -0.54 10.88 7.08
CA GLU A 211 -0.05 12.22 7.40
C GLU A 211 1.36 12.20 8.02
N HIS A 212 1.64 11.24 8.91
CA HIS A 212 2.98 11.06 9.46
C HIS A 212 4.02 10.80 8.36
N ILE A 213 3.75 9.83 7.48
CA ILE A 213 4.66 9.47 6.38
C ILE A 213 4.81 10.64 5.40
N ALA A 214 3.71 11.34 5.07
CA ALA A 214 3.74 12.50 4.20
C ALA A 214 4.63 13.61 4.78
N ARG A 215 4.50 13.91 6.08
CA ARG A 215 5.35 14.89 6.76
C ARG A 215 6.80 14.45 6.81
N GLN A 216 7.08 13.20 7.15
CA GLN A 216 8.43 12.64 7.20
C GLN A 216 9.15 12.76 5.85
N LEU A 217 8.40 12.59 4.75
CA LEU A 217 8.92 12.60 3.38
C LEU A 217 8.74 13.93 2.65
N GLU A 218 8.27 14.97 3.34
CA GLU A 218 7.97 16.29 2.77
C GLU A 218 7.01 16.23 1.56
N ILE A 219 6.08 15.28 1.54
CA ILE A 219 5.07 15.14 0.49
C ILE A 219 3.88 16.03 0.84
N ALA A 220 3.69 17.12 0.09
CA ALA A 220 2.66 18.11 0.37
C ALA A 220 1.23 17.62 0.06
N ASP A 221 1.06 16.73 -0.93
CA ASP A 221 -0.26 16.28 -1.40
C ASP A 221 -0.40 14.77 -1.12
N PHE A 222 -1.37 14.41 -0.27
CA PHE A 222 -1.64 13.01 0.05
C PHE A 222 -3.13 12.72 0.25
N HIS A 223 -3.50 11.47 0.02
CA HIS A 223 -4.85 10.95 0.24
C HIS A 223 -4.78 9.63 1.01
N ALA A 224 -5.39 9.60 2.18
CA ALA A 224 -5.49 8.42 3.03
C ALA A 224 -6.84 7.71 2.86
N GLY A 225 -6.94 6.48 3.34
CA GLY A 225 -8.17 5.68 3.32
C GLY A 225 -8.68 5.36 1.91
N VAL A 226 -7.88 5.55 0.85
CA VAL A 226 -8.35 5.40 -0.52
C VAL A 226 -8.49 3.93 -0.92
N THR A 227 -9.58 3.63 -1.62
CA THR A 227 -9.78 2.32 -2.28
C THR A 227 -9.05 2.28 -3.63
N PRO A 228 -8.86 1.09 -4.24
CA PRO A 228 -8.33 1.00 -5.60
C PRO A 228 -9.13 1.82 -6.63
N GLN A 229 -10.47 1.85 -6.48
CA GLN A 229 -11.33 2.65 -7.35
C GLN A 229 -11.09 4.15 -7.15
N ASP A 230 -10.98 4.61 -5.90
CA ASP A 230 -10.69 6.02 -5.62
C ASP A 230 -9.35 6.46 -6.21
N LYS A 231 -8.33 5.58 -6.18
CA LYS A 231 -7.03 5.87 -6.83
C LYS A 231 -7.22 6.09 -8.33
N HIS A 232 -7.98 5.20 -8.99
CA HIS A 232 -8.26 5.31 -10.41
C HIS A 232 -8.99 6.63 -10.74
N ASP A 233 -10.04 6.96 -10.00
CA ASP A 233 -10.86 8.14 -10.22
C ASP A 233 -10.05 9.44 -10.00
N ARG A 234 -9.16 9.45 -9.00
CA ARG A 234 -8.26 10.58 -8.74
C ARG A 234 -7.21 10.75 -9.83
N VAL A 235 -6.62 9.66 -10.31
CA VAL A 235 -5.70 9.70 -11.45
C VAL A 235 -6.42 10.24 -12.69
N ALA A 236 -7.65 9.79 -12.96
CA ALA A 236 -8.47 10.31 -14.05
C ALA A 236 -8.75 11.81 -13.90
N ALA A 237 -9.08 12.28 -12.69
CA ALA A 237 -9.32 13.68 -12.39
C ALA A 237 -8.06 14.55 -12.58
N LEU A 238 -6.87 14.06 -12.20
CA LEU A 238 -5.60 14.75 -12.44
C LEU A 238 -5.33 14.89 -13.94
N LYS A 239 -5.54 13.82 -14.71
CA LYS A 239 -5.39 13.83 -16.18
C LYS A 239 -6.37 14.78 -16.84
N ALA A 240 -7.63 14.83 -16.38
CA ALA A 240 -8.64 15.75 -16.89
C ALA A 240 -8.27 17.23 -16.68
N LYS A 241 -7.46 17.53 -15.66
CA LYS A 241 -6.90 18.87 -15.40
C LYS A 241 -5.65 19.18 -16.23
N GLY A 242 -5.26 18.29 -17.16
CA GLY A 242 -4.11 18.47 -18.05
C GLY A 242 -2.77 17.96 -17.50
N ALA A 243 -2.75 17.31 -16.33
CA ALA A 243 -1.53 16.72 -15.80
C ALA A 243 -1.08 15.50 -16.64
N VAL A 244 0.23 15.35 -16.83
CA VAL A 244 0.82 14.13 -17.37
C VAL A 244 1.19 13.26 -16.18
N VAL A 245 0.34 12.28 -15.91
CA VAL A 245 0.37 11.49 -14.69
C VAL A 245 1.05 10.14 -14.93
N GLY A 246 2.00 9.81 -14.07
CA GLY A 246 2.54 8.47 -13.88
C GLY A 246 2.08 7.93 -12.54
N MET A 247 2.03 6.61 -12.40
CA MET A 247 1.73 5.94 -11.14
C MET A 247 2.84 4.95 -10.82
N ALA A 248 3.32 4.96 -9.58
CA ALA A 248 4.25 3.97 -9.03
C ALA A 248 3.57 3.19 -7.90
N GLY A 249 3.60 1.87 -8.00
CA GLY A 249 2.99 0.92 -7.08
C GLY A 249 3.71 -0.44 -7.16
N ASP A 250 3.53 -1.29 -6.16
CA ASP A 250 4.05 -2.66 -6.12
C ASP A 250 3.02 -3.73 -6.51
N GLY A 251 1.74 -3.34 -6.72
CA GLY A 251 0.65 -4.20 -7.19
C GLY A 251 -0.57 -3.40 -7.62
#